data_AF-A0A481CDS4-F1
#
_entry.id   AF-A0A481CDS4-F1
#
_cell.length_a   1.000
_cell.length_b   1.000
_cell.length_c   1.000
_cell.angle_alpha   90.00
_cell.angle_beta   90.00
_cell.angle_gamma   90.00
#
_symmetry.space_group_name_H-M   'P 1'
#
loop_
_entity.id
_entity.type
_entity.pdbx_description
1 polymer ?
#
loop_
_entity_poly.entity_id
_entity_poly.type
_entity_poly.pdbx_seq_one_letter_code
_entity_poly.pdbx_strand_id
1 'polypeptide(L)'
;MMSLSVRPQRRLLSARVSRSQSFAGVLGSQERGPRSFPAFSPPGPSRKPPALSRVSKMFSVAHPAPKVPQPERLDLVYTALKRGLTAYLEVHQQEQEKLQGQIKESKRNSRLGFLYDLDKQVKSIERFLRRLEFHASKIDELYEAYCVQRRLRDGAYNMVRAYSTGSPGSREARDSLAEATRGHREYTESMCVLESELEAQLGEFHLRMKGLAGFARLCVGDQYEICMKYGRQRWKLRGRIEGSGKQVWDSEETVFLPLLTEFLSIKVMSLPRTTGQHDPVPP
;
A
#
# COMPACT_ATOMS: atom_id res chain seq x y z
N MET A 1 -11.26 2.04 35.71
CA MET A 1 -10.20 3.05 35.51
C MET A 1 -8.92 2.32 35.11
N MET A 2 -8.46 2.49 33.87
CA MET A 2 -7.23 1.89 33.37
C MET A 2 -6.38 3.02 32.79
N SER A 3 -5.21 3.22 33.38
CA SER A 3 -4.22 4.25 33.04
C SER A 3 -3.23 3.67 32.03
N LEU A 4 -3.02 4.36 30.92
CA LEU A 4 -1.96 4.05 29.95
C LEU A 4 -0.89 5.14 30.02
N SER A 5 0.22 4.80 30.67
CA SER A 5 1.45 5.60 30.71
C SER A 5 2.29 5.24 29.49
N VAL A 6 2.56 6.20 28.61
CA VAL A 6 3.52 6.08 27.51
C VAL A 6 4.62 7.11 27.72
N ARG A 7 5.83 6.64 28.02
CA ARG A 7 7.04 7.47 28.09
C ARG A 7 7.68 7.58 26.70
N PRO A 8 8.02 8.78 26.21
CA PRO A 8 8.78 8.92 24.97
C PRO A 8 10.29 8.83 25.24
N GLN A 9 10.97 7.90 24.54
CA GLN A 9 12.43 7.76 24.54
C GLN A 9 13.02 8.72 23.48
N ARG A 10 13.64 9.82 23.93
CA ARG A 10 14.34 10.77 23.05
C ARG A 10 15.63 10.14 22.52
N ARG A 11 15.78 10.00 21.19
CA ARG A 11 17.10 9.94 20.54
C ARG A 11 17.41 11.31 19.95
N LEU A 12 18.53 11.89 20.39
CA LEU A 12 19.08 13.13 19.86
C LEU A 12 19.83 12.82 18.57
N LEU A 13 19.37 13.39 17.44
CA LEU A 13 20.16 13.48 16.21
C LEU A 13 20.45 14.96 15.97
N SER A 14 21.70 15.36 16.21
CA SER A 14 22.19 16.70 15.88
C SER A 14 22.40 16.79 14.36
N ALA A 15 21.62 17.62 13.67
CA ALA A 15 21.91 18.03 12.30
C ALA A 15 22.22 19.53 12.31
N ARG A 16 23.42 19.89 11.84
CA ARG A 16 23.88 21.27 11.68
C ARG A 16 23.09 21.94 10.55
N VAL A 17 22.44 23.05 10.86
CA VAL A 17 21.74 23.93 9.91
C VAL A 17 22.78 24.82 9.23
N SER A 18 22.98 24.66 7.91
CA SER A 18 23.78 25.58 7.10
C SER A 18 22.88 26.66 6.52
N ARG A 19 23.16 27.94 6.82
CA ARG A 19 22.47 29.11 6.27
C ARG A 19 23.29 29.68 5.11
N SER A 20 22.65 29.87 3.96
CA SER A 20 23.24 30.54 2.80
C SER A 20 23.35 32.05 3.03
N GLN A 21 24.54 32.61 2.80
CA GLN A 21 24.77 34.06 2.68
C GLN A 21 24.81 34.45 1.21
N SER A 22 23.94 35.37 0.78
CA SER A 22 24.09 36.09 -0.49
C SER A 22 23.33 37.41 -0.41
N PHE A 23 23.98 38.47 0.07
CA PHE A 23 23.61 39.84 -0.25
C PHE A 23 24.83 40.78 -0.15
N ALA A 24 25.30 41.26 -1.30
CA ALA A 24 26.11 42.46 -1.56
C ALA A 24 26.24 42.51 -3.09
N GLY A 25 26.12 43.60 -3.84
CA GLY A 25 26.23 45.03 -3.56
C GLY A 25 26.87 45.62 -4.82
N VAL A 26 26.21 46.59 -5.45
CA VAL A 26 26.63 47.29 -6.68
C VAL A 26 27.86 48.19 -6.43
N LEU A 27 28.70 48.38 -7.47
CA LEU A 27 29.65 49.49 -7.82
C LEU A 27 30.86 48.85 -8.55
N GLY A 28 31.51 49.35 -9.61
CA GLY A 28 31.46 50.56 -10.44
C GLY A 28 32.45 50.36 -11.62
N SER A 29 32.39 51.25 -12.61
CA SER A 29 33.00 51.17 -13.96
C SER A 29 34.50 51.50 -14.04
N GLN A 30 35.30 50.76 -14.85
CA GLN A 30 36.26 51.31 -15.83
C GLN A 30 36.90 50.25 -16.76
N GLU A 31 36.66 50.40 -18.07
CA GLU A 31 37.52 50.24 -19.27
C GLU A 31 38.79 49.35 -19.27
N ARG A 32 38.82 48.31 -20.15
CA ARG A 32 39.79 48.15 -21.28
C ARG A 32 39.61 46.83 -22.06
N GLY A 33 39.36 46.94 -23.37
CA GLY A 33 39.95 46.10 -24.44
C GLY A 33 39.26 44.78 -24.83
N PRO A 34 39.19 44.43 -26.14
CA PRO A 34 38.11 43.63 -26.70
C PRO A 34 38.45 42.13 -26.82
N ARG A 35 37.54 41.25 -26.41
CA ARG A 35 37.55 39.84 -26.83
C ARG A 35 36.14 39.37 -27.16
N SER A 36 36.00 39.01 -28.45
CA SER A 36 34.93 38.34 -29.17
C SER A 36 33.84 37.63 -28.33
N PHE A 37 32.59 38.04 -28.54
CA PHE A 37 31.38 37.32 -28.14
C PHE A 37 31.08 36.16 -29.12
N PRO A 38 30.65 34.98 -28.63
CA PRO A 38 29.70 34.15 -29.35
C PRO A 38 28.28 34.50 -28.93
N ALA A 39 27.43 34.69 -29.93
CA ALA A 39 26.03 35.01 -29.82
C ALA A 39 25.22 33.91 -29.11
N PHE A 40 24.26 34.36 -28.32
CA PHE A 40 23.22 33.56 -27.69
C PHE A 40 22.39 32.82 -28.77
N SER A 41 22.30 31.50 -28.68
CA SER A 41 21.33 30.68 -29.42
C SER A 41 20.60 29.77 -28.42
N PRO A 42 19.27 29.73 -28.43
CA PRO A 42 18.49 29.05 -27.39
C PRO A 42 18.53 27.51 -27.59
N PRO A 43 18.60 26.71 -26.52
CA PRO A 43 18.39 25.28 -26.63
C PRO A 43 16.90 25.00 -26.91
N GLY A 44 16.62 24.42 -28.08
CA GLY A 44 15.30 23.90 -28.43
C GLY A 44 14.87 22.74 -27.51
N PRO A 45 13.55 22.46 -27.40
CA PRO A 45 13.04 21.47 -26.46
C PRO A 45 13.46 20.06 -26.86
N SER A 46 14.26 19.41 -26.01
CA SER A 46 14.45 17.97 -26.07
C SER A 46 13.17 17.26 -25.63
N ARG A 47 12.45 16.63 -26.56
CA ARG A 47 11.38 15.68 -26.25
C ARG A 47 12.01 14.37 -25.75
N LYS A 48 12.16 14.25 -24.44
CA LYS A 48 12.28 12.95 -23.75
C LYS A 48 11.30 12.99 -22.57
N PRO A 49 10.38 12.03 -22.43
CA PRO A 49 9.57 11.94 -21.22
C PRO A 49 10.50 11.68 -20.02
N PRO A 50 10.32 12.37 -18.87
CA PRO A 50 11.16 12.16 -17.72
C PRO A 50 10.97 10.73 -17.20
N ALA A 51 12.07 9.99 -17.10
CA ALA A 51 12.11 8.72 -16.39
C ALA A 51 11.64 8.96 -14.96
N LEU A 52 10.52 8.35 -14.60
CA LEU A 52 9.96 8.40 -13.25
C LEU A 52 11.04 7.98 -12.25
N SER A 53 11.27 8.89 -11.31
CA SER A 53 12.26 8.83 -10.26
C SER A 53 12.06 7.58 -9.40
N ARG A 54 13.11 6.76 -9.30
CA ARG A 54 13.23 5.71 -8.27
C ARG A 54 13.41 6.39 -6.91
N VAL A 55 12.31 6.62 -6.21
CA VAL A 55 12.33 6.90 -4.77
C VAL A 55 11.37 5.94 -4.08
N SER A 56 11.82 5.41 -2.93
CA SER A 56 11.11 4.53 -1.99
C SER A 56 11.20 3.01 -2.25
N LYS A 57 12.39 2.45 -2.00
CA LYS A 57 12.56 1.04 -1.58
C LYS A 57 12.98 1.00 -0.11
N MET A 58 12.03 1.11 0.80
CA MET A 58 12.15 0.58 2.14
C MET A 58 10.81 -0.08 2.43
N PHE A 59 10.80 -1.38 2.76
CA PHE A 59 9.63 -2.24 3.05
C PHE A 59 9.00 -3.05 1.91
N SER A 60 9.69 -3.27 0.79
CA SER A 60 9.27 -4.32 -0.16
C SER A 60 9.83 -5.67 0.29
N VAL A 61 9.02 -6.52 0.94
CA VAL A 61 9.24 -7.97 0.81
C VAL A 61 9.10 -8.23 -0.68
N ALA A 62 10.21 -8.45 -1.38
CA ALA A 62 10.23 -8.53 -2.84
C ALA A 62 9.47 -9.77 -3.30
N HIS A 63 8.16 -9.63 -3.47
CA HIS A 63 7.38 -10.51 -4.31
C HIS A 63 7.83 -10.24 -5.74
N PRO A 64 8.25 -11.28 -6.51
CA PRO A 64 8.55 -11.08 -7.92
C PRO A 64 7.29 -10.56 -8.59
N ALA A 65 7.43 -9.45 -9.33
CA ALA A 65 6.32 -8.92 -10.10
C ALA A 65 5.75 -10.05 -10.99
N PRO A 66 4.42 -10.20 -11.06
CA PRO A 66 3.79 -11.12 -12.00
C PRO A 66 4.37 -10.90 -13.39
N LYS A 67 4.66 -11.98 -14.11
CA LYS A 67 5.20 -11.88 -15.49
C LYS A 67 4.12 -11.49 -16.50
N VAL A 68 2.85 -11.56 -16.09
CA VAL A 68 1.67 -11.27 -16.90
C VAL A 68 0.73 -10.43 -16.04
N PRO A 69 0.28 -9.27 -16.55
CA PRO A 69 -0.67 -8.43 -15.83
C PRO A 69 -2.00 -9.15 -15.63
N GLN A 70 -2.71 -8.82 -14.55
CA GLN A 70 -4.03 -9.36 -14.19
C GLN A 70 -5.09 -8.24 -14.09
N PRO A 71 -5.57 -7.70 -15.22
CA PRO A 71 -6.46 -6.54 -15.23
C PRO A 71 -7.76 -6.77 -14.47
N GLU A 72 -8.42 -7.90 -14.66
CA GLU A 72 -9.71 -8.19 -14.05
C GLU A 72 -9.58 -8.27 -12.52
N ARG A 73 -8.45 -8.78 -12.03
CA ARG A 73 -8.17 -8.85 -10.60
C ARG A 73 -7.86 -7.47 -10.04
N LEU A 74 -7.09 -6.65 -10.76
CA LEU A 74 -6.82 -5.28 -10.37
C LEU A 74 -8.10 -4.45 -10.30
N ASP A 75 -9.03 -4.59 -11.26
CA ASP A 75 -10.32 -3.90 -11.29
C ASP A 75 -11.15 -4.20 -10.03
N LEU A 76 -11.19 -5.48 -9.62
CA LEU A 76 -11.88 -5.91 -8.39
C LEU A 76 -11.24 -5.30 -7.13
N VAL A 77 -9.91 -5.34 -7.05
CA VAL A 77 -9.16 -4.82 -5.90
C VAL A 77 -9.31 -3.30 -5.79
N TYR A 78 -9.17 -2.58 -6.91
CA TYR A 78 -9.39 -1.14 -6.97
C TYR A 78 -10.80 -0.78 -6.50
N THR A 79 -11.83 -1.44 -7.02
CA THR A 79 -13.23 -1.15 -6.66
C THR A 79 -13.46 -1.38 -5.16
N ALA A 80 -12.97 -2.49 -4.63
CA ALA A 80 -13.11 -2.81 -3.21
C ALA A 80 -12.36 -1.81 -2.32
N LEU A 81 -11.13 -1.44 -2.70
CA LEU A 81 -10.30 -0.48 -1.98
C LEU A 81 -10.93 0.90 -2.01
N LYS A 82 -11.36 1.39 -3.18
CA LYS A 82 -12.01 2.68 -3.32
C LYS A 82 -13.25 2.79 -2.44
N ARG A 83 -14.11 1.77 -2.48
CA ARG A 83 -15.29 1.70 -1.61
C ARG A 83 -14.92 1.73 -0.13
N GLY A 84 -13.91 0.97 0.27
CA GLY A 84 -13.43 0.92 1.66
C GLY A 84 -12.87 2.27 2.13
N LEU A 85 -12.06 2.93 1.30
CA LEU A 85 -11.48 4.23 1.60
C LEU A 85 -12.56 5.31 1.71
N THR A 86 -13.55 5.32 0.81
CA THR A 86 -14.69 6.25 0.88
C THR A 86 -15.49 6.03 2.16
N ALA A 87 -15.87 4.79 2.48
CA ALA A 87 -16.60 4.49 3.71
C ALA A 87 -15.80 4.88 4.97
N TYR A 88 -14.49 4.67 4.94
CA TYR A 88 -13.63 5.05 6.06
C TYR A 88 -13.54 6.57 6.22
N LEU A 89 -13.48 7.29 5.12
CA LEU A 89 -13.48 8.74 5.09
C LEU A 89 -14.79 9.31 5.65
N GLU A 90 -15.94 8.75 5.24
CA GLU A 90 -17.26 9.13 5.77
C GLU A 90 -17.37 8.94 7.29
N VAL A 91 -16.90 7.81 7.82
CA VAL A 91 -16.91 7.55 9.27
C VAL A 91 -16.08 8.59 10.03
N HIS A 92 -14.89 8.93 9.53
CA HIS A 92 -14.03 9.92 10.16
C HIS A 92 -14.57 11.35 10.02
N GLN A 93 -15.28 11.67 8.93
CA GLN A 93 -15.99 12.95 8.81
C GLN A 93 -17.11 13.08 9.85
N GLN A 94 -17.91 12.03 10.04
CA GLN A 94 -18.97 12.01 11.06
C GLN A 94 -18.39 12.15 12.49
N GLU A 95 -17.26 11.52 12.77
CA GLU A 95 -16.57 11.69 14.05
C GLU A 95 -16.06 13.12 14.24
N GLN A 96 -15.52 13.75 13.19
CA GLN A 96 -15.11 15.16 13.24
C GLN A 96 -16.32 16.07 13.54
N GLU A 97 -17.45 15.88 12.87
CA GLU A 97 -18.68 16.64 13.10
C GLU A 97 -19.18 16.49 14.55
N LYS A 98 -19.14 15.26 15.08
CA LYS A 98 -19.48 14.96 16.48
C LYS A 98 -18.58 15.72 17.45
N LEU A 99 -17.26 15.66 17.26
CA LEU A 99 -16.30 16.38 18.10
C LEU A 99 -16.52 17.90 18.03
N GLN A 100 -16.79 18.44 16.84
CA GLN A 100 -17.13 19.86 16.68
C GLN A 100 -18.44 20.24 17.39
N GLY A 101 -19.45 19.36 17.37
CA GLY A 101 -20.68 19.51 18.16
C GLY A 101 -20.40 19.58 19.67
N GLN A 102 -19.57 18.67 20.18
CA GLN A 102 -19.15 18.65 21.59
C GLN A 102 -18.38 19.92 21.99
N ILE A 103 -17.56 20.48 21.10
CA ILE A 103 -16.88 21.76 21.33
C ILE A 103 -17.91 22.89 21.48
N LYS A 104 -18.92 22.95 20.59
CA LYS A 104 -19.97 23.98 20.65
C LYS A 104 -20.76 23.91 21.95
N GLU A 105 -21.11 22.71 22.41
CA GLU A 105 -21.83 22.48 23.66
C GLU A 105 -20.96 22.82 24.89
N SER A 106 -19.71 22.35 24.90
CA SER A 106 -18.81 22.54 26.04
C SER A 106 -18.37 23.99 26.25
N LYS A 107 -18.39 24.81 25.19
CA LYS A 107 -18.21 26.26 25.28
C LYS A 107 -19.31 26.92 26.12
N ARG A 108 -20.53 26.39 26.09
CA ARG A 108 -21.65 26.88 26.93
C ARG A 108 -21.46 26.50 28.40
N ASN A 109 -20.77 25.38 28.66
CA ASN A 109 -20.57 24.82 30.00
C ASN A 109 -19.25 25.26 30.68
N SER A 110 -18.46 26.15 30.05
CA SER A 110 -17.23 26.73 30.59
C SER A 110 -16.14 25.73 31.06
N ARG A 111 -16.01 24.58 30.39
CA ARG A 111 -15.03 23.53 30.72
C ARG A 111 -13.74 23.63 29.89
N LEU A 112 -12.88 24.60 30.19
CA LEU A 112 -11.73 24.96 29.35
C LEU A 112 -10.74 23.80 29.09
N GLY A 113 -10.41 22.99 30.10
CA GLY A 113 -9.50 21.84 29.92
C GLY A 113 -10.05 20.79 28.96
N PHE A 114 -11.35 20.51 29.05
CA PHE A 114 -12.04 19.59 28.15
C PHE A 114 -12.08 20.11 26.71
N LEU A 115 -12.28 21.42 26.51
CA LEU A 115 -12.25 22.05 25.19
C LEU A 115 -10.88 21.92 24.52
N TYR A 116 -9.80 22.03 25.28
CA TYR A 116 -8.44 21.87 24.75
C TYR A 116 -8.18 20.44 24.26
N ASP A 117 -8.65 19.43 25.01
CA ASP A 117 -8.52 18.04 24.60
C ASP A 117 -9.38 17.72 23.37
N LEU A 118 -10.59 18.26 23.28
CA LEU A 118 -11.43 18.13 22.08
C LEU A 118 -10.80 18.81 20.85
N ASP A 119 -10.27 20.03 20.99
CA ASP A 119 -9.59 20.73 19.88
C ASP A 119 -8.37 19.96 19.36
N LYS A 120 -7.61 19.32 20.26
CA LYS A 120 -6.53 18.40 19.88
C LYS A 120 -7.04 17.21 19.07
N GLN A 121 -8.14 16.59 19.51
CA GLN A 121 -8.74 15.46 18.80
C GLN A 121 -9.24 15.88 17.42
N VAL A 122 -9.92 17.03 17.30
CA VAL A 122 -10.36 17.61 16.02
C VAL A 122 -9.17 17.83 15.08
N LYS A 123 -8.08 18.45 15.55
CA LYS A 123 -6.88 18.66 14.73
C LYS A 123 -6.21 17.35 14.33
N SER A 124 -6.28 16.31 15.16
CA SER A 124 -5.74 14.99 14.84
C SER A 124 -6.55 14.31 13.73
N ILE A 125 -7.89 14.31 13.84
CA ILE A 125 -8.77 13.71 12.84
C ILE A 125 -8.74 14.48 11.52
N GLU A 126 -8.63 15.81 11.56
CA GLU A 126 -8.44 16.63 10.34
C GLU A 126 -7.20 16.22 9.57
N ARG A 127 -6.06 16.09 10.26
CA ARG A 127 -4.81 15.63 9.62
C ARG A 127 -4.94 14.20 9.09
N PHE A 128 -5.70 13.36 9.78
CA PHE A 128 -5.94 12.00 9.36
C PHE A 128 -6.80 11.95 8.08
N LEU A 129 -7.91 12.69 8.05
CA LEU A 129 -8.78 12.85 6.88
C LEU A 129 -7.98 13.34 5.67
N ARG A 130 -7.10 14.34 5.82
CA ARG A 130 -6.24 14.80 4.72
C ARG A 130 -5.33 13.71 4.16
N ARG A 131 -4.77 12.85 5.02
CA ARG A 131 -3.95 11.71 4.56
C ARG A 131 -4.80 10.67 3.83
N LEU A 132 -6.02 10.44 4.30
CA LEU A 132 -6.94 9.48 3.71
C LEU A 132 -7.46 9.95 2.35
N GLU A 133 -7.82 11.23 2.23
CA GLU A 133 -8.14 11.91 0.96
C GLU A 133 -7.00 11.75 -0.04
N PHE A 134 -5.78 12.09 0.38
CA PHE A 134 -4.59 11.96 -0.46
C PHE A 134 -4.37 10.52 -0.93
N HIS A 135 -4.54 9.54 -0.02
CA HIS A 135 -4.41 8.14 -0.36
C HIS A 135 -5.49 7.69 -1.36
N ALA A 136 -6.75 8.08 -1.17
CA ALA A 136 -7.82 7.80 -2.12
C ALA A 136 -7.54 8.38 -3.51
N SER A 137 -7.04 9.61 -3.59
CA SER A 137 -6.62 10.21 -4.87
C SER A 137 -5.42 9.49 -5.49
N LYS A 138 -4.48 9.00 -4.69
CA LYS A 138 -3.33 8.24 -5.18
C LYS A 138 -3.75 6.90 -5.81
N ILE A 139 -4.73 6.23 -5.21
CA ILE A 139 -5.32 5.01 -5.76
C ILE A 139 -6.01 5.28 -7.10
N ASP A 140 -6.80 6.36 -7.21
CA ASP A 140 -7.43 6.74 -8.48
C ASP A 140 -6.39 7.03 -9.57
N GLU A 141 -5.34 7.78 -9.24
CA GLU A 141 -4.26 8.11 -10.18
C GLU A 141 -3.58 6.83 -10.74
N LEU A 142 -3.25 5.89 -9.86
CA LEU A 142 -2.63 4.62 -10.27
C LEU A 142 -3.57 3.78 -11.15
N TYR A 143 -4.86 3.74 -10.81
CA TYR A 143 -5.85 3.00 -11.57
C TYR A 143 -6.09 3.61 -12.96
N GLU A 144 -6.20 4.93 -13.06
CA GLU A 144 -6.35 5.61 -14.35
C GLU A 144 -5.11 5.41 -15.24
N ALA A 145 -3.90 5.51 -14.66
CA ALA A 145 -2.66 5.19 -15.37
C ALA A 145 -2.65 3.75 -15.89
N TYR A 146 -3.13 2.80 -15.08
CA TYR A 146 -3.26 1.40 -15.46
C TYR A 146 -4.25 1.20 -16.61
N CYS A 147 -5.41 1.85 -16.57
CA CYS A 147 -6.42 1.81 -17.63
C CYS A 147 -5.87 2.33 -18.97
N VAL A 148 -5.13 3.45 -18.94
CA VAL A 148 -4.45 3.99 -20.13
C VAL A 148 -3.45 2.97 -20.68
N GLN A 149 -2.62 2.39 -19.82
CA GLN A 149 -1.61 1.42 -20.23
C GLN A 149 -2.21 0.13 -20.81
N ARG A 150 -3.30 -0.36 -20.21
CA ARG A 150 -4.10 -1.48 -20.71
C ARG A 150 -4.57 -1.22 -22.14
N ARG A 151 -5.18 -0.05 -22.39
CA ARG A 151 -5.66 0.33 -23.72
C ARG A 151 -4.54 0.43 -24.75
N LEU A 152 -3.38 0.97 -24.38
CA LEU A 152 -2.19 1.05 -25.25
C LEU A 152 -1.66 -0.35 -25.59
N ARG A 153 -1.55 -1.24 -24.59
CA ARG A 153 -1.17 -2.64 -24.79
C ARG A 153 -2.11 -3.34 -25.76
N ASP A 154 -3.42 -3.22 -25.56
CA ASP A 154 -4.43 -3.87 -26.41
C ASP A 154 -4.38 -3.33 -27.85
N GLY A 155 -4.17 -2.01 -28.02
CA GLY A 155 -3.93 -1.40 -29.32
C GLY A 155 -2.69 -1.97 -30.03
N ALA A 156 -1.56 -2.06 -29.32
CA ALA A 156 -0.33 -2.66 -29.85
C ALA A 156 -0.52 -4.14 -30.21
N TYR A 157 -1.20 -4.91 -29.37
CA TYR A 157 -1.52 -6.32 -29.65
C TYR A 157 -2.36 -6.48 -30.93
N ASN A 158 -3.37 -5.64 -31.11
CA ASN A 158 -4.21 -5.65 -32.31
C ASN A 158 -3.41 -5.33 -33.57
N MET A 159 -2.47 -4.38 -33.51
CA MET A 159 -1.56 -4.08 -34.63
C MET A 159 -0.65 -5.27 -34.95
N VAL A 160 -0.03 -5.88 -33.92
CA VAL A 160 0.80 -7.09 -34.10
C VAL A 160 0.00 -8.18 -34.82
N ARG A 161 -1.23 -8.42 -34.38
CA ARG A 161 -2.11 -9.41 -35.02
C ARG A 161 -2.38 -9.07 -36.48
N ALA A 162 -2.76 -7.82 -36.78
CA ALA A 162 -3.08 -7.38 -38.14
C ALA A 162 -1.89 -7.53 -39.11
N TYR A 163 -0.70 -7.08 -38.70
CA TYR A 163 0.51 -7.19 -39.51
C TYR A 163 1.01 -8.64 -39.65
N SER A 164 0.73 -9.51 -38.67
CA SER A 164 1.12 -10.93 -38.75
C SER A 164 0.21 -11.74 -39.67
N THR A 165 -1.07 -11.37 -39.80
CA THR A 165 -2.04 -12.05 -40.69
C THR A 165 -2.04 -11.53 -42.12
N GLY A 166 -1.49 -10.34 -42.36
CA GLY A 166 -1.31 -9.78 -43.70
C GLY A 166 -0.04 -10.32 -44.39
N SER A 167 0.03 -10.23 -45.72
CA SER A 167 1.26 -10.59 -46.45
C SER A 167 2.39 -9.61 -46.08
N PRO A 168 3.55 -10.09 -45.59
CA PRO A 168 4.68 -9.26 -45.17
C PRO A 168 5.51 -8.82 -46.39
N GLY A 169 4.87 -8.06 -47.28
CA GLY A 169 5.43 -7.68 -48.58
C GLY A 169 6.35 -6.47 -48.53
N SER A 170 6.03 -5.45 -47.73
CA SER A 170 6.81 -4.21 -47.66
C SER A 170 7.74 -4.16 -46.45
N ARG A 171 8.83 -3.39 -46.57
CA ARG A 171 9.79 -3.15 -45.48
C ARG A 171 9.12 -2.37 -44.35
N GLU A 172 8.29 -1.40 -44.70
CA GLU A 172 7.55 -0.55 -43.77
C GLU A 172 6.61 -1.38 -42.91
N ALA A 173 5.93 -2.39 -43.49
CA ALA A 173 5.06 -3.29 -42.74
C ALA A 173 5.84 -4.14 -41.72
N ARG A 174 7.08 -4.55 -42.05
CA ARG A 174 7.95 -5.28 -41.12
C ARG A 174 8.44 -4.39 -39.99
N ASP A 175 8.80 -3.14 -40.29
CA ASP A 175 9.24 -2.17 -39.30
C ASP A 175 8.08 -1.80 -38.34
N SER A 176 6.87 -1.59 -38.86
CA SER A 176 5.66 -1.35 -38.05
C SER A 176 5.32 -2.56 -37.16
N LEU A 177 5.45 -3.79 -37.67
CA LEU A 177 5.26 -5.00 -36.87
C LEU A 177 6.28 -5.09 -35.73
N ALA A 178 7.56 -4.78 -36.00
CA ALA A 178 8.61 -4.80 -34.99
C ALA A 178 8.37 -3.74 -33.90
N GLU A 179 7.94 -2.55 -34.28
CA GLU A 179 7.55 -1.49 -33.34
C GLU A 179 6.33 -1.87 -32.50
N ALA A 180 5.27 -2.38 -33.12
CA ALA A 180 4.07 -2.82 -32.40
C ALA A 180 4.39 -3.96 -31.41
N THR A 181 5.26 -4.89 -31.80
CA THR A 181 5.71 -6.00 -30.94
C THR A 181 6.50 -5.49 -29.74
N ARG A 182 7.42 -4.54 -29.96
CA ARG A 182 8.16 -3.88 -28.89
C ARG A 182 7.23 -3.12 -27.95
N GLY A 183 6.33 -2.31 -28.49
CA GLY A 183 5.35 -1.55 -27.72
C GLY A 183 4.46 -2.45 -26.86
N HIS A 184 3.91 -3.54 -27.43
CA HIS A 184 3.12 -4.50 -26.68
C HIS A 184 3.87 -5.07 -25.47
N ARG A 185 5.15 -5.40 -25.64
CA ARG A 185 6.00 -5.89 -24.54
C ARG A 185 6.22 -4.80 -23.47
N GLU A 186 6.62 -3.60 -23.85
CA GLU A 186 6.86 -2.48 -22.93
C GLU A 186 5.60 -2.09 -22.15
N TYR A 187 4.45 -2.08 -22.82
CA TYR A 187 3.17 -1.82 -22.16
C TYR A 187 2.80 -2.93 -21.17
N THR A 188 3.05 -4.20 -21.52
CA THR A 188 2.87 -5.33 -20.61
C THR A 188 3.74 -5.22 -19.36
N GLU A 189 5.03 -4.90 -19.52
CA GLU A 189 5.95 -4.71 -18.39
C GLU A 189 5.51 -3.55 -17.48
N SER A 190 5.07 -2.44 -18.07
CA SER A 190 4.60 -1.26 -17.35
C SER A 190 3.30 -1.53 -16.57
N MET A 191 2.37 -2.33 -17.12
CA MET A 191 1.18 -2.76 -16.38
C MET A 191 1.55 -3.56 -15.13
N CYS A 192 2.53 -4.44 -15.20
CA CYS A 192 3.00 -5.21 -14.03
C CYS A 192 3.63 -4.31 -12.96
N VAL A 193 4.30 -3.23 -13.37
CA VAL A 193 4.85 -2.23 -12.45
C VAL A 193 3.70 -1.49 -11.75
N LEU A 194 2.70 -1.03 -12.48
CA LEU A 194 1.53 -0.35 -11.91
C LEU A 194 0.73 -1.24 -10.96
N GLU A 195 0.60 -2.54 -11.26
CA GLU A 195 0.03 -3.52 -10.33
C GLU A 195 0.82 -3.62 -9.02
N SER A 196 2.14 -3.63 -9.11
CA SER A 196 3.02 -3.69 -7.94
C SER A 196 2.94 -2.40 -7.10
N GLU A 197 2.83 -1.24 -7.77
CA GLU A 197 2.64 0.04 -7.10
C GLU A 197 1.29 0.13 -6.40
N LEU A 198 0.21 -0.35 -7.03
CA LEU A 198 -1.11 -0.44 -6.43
C LEU A 198 -1.12 -1.42 -5.24
N GLU A 199 -0.48 -2.59 -5.38
CA GLU A 199 -0.34 -3.57 -4.31
C GLU A 199 0.34 -2.97 -3.08
N ALA A 200 1.38 -2.13 -3.28
CA ALA A 200 2.07 -1.43 -2.21
C ALA A 200 1.18 -0.39 -1.48
N GLN A 201 0.05 0.00 -2.05
CA GLN A 201 -0.93 0.90 -1.42
C GLN A 201 -2.02 0.16 -0.62
N LEU A 202 -2.08 -1.17 -0.65
CA LEU A 202 -3.16 -1.93 0.00
C LEU A 202 -3.09 -1.95 1.54
N GLY A 203 -1.97 -1.53 2.12
CA GLY A 203 -1.76 -1.48 3.56
C GLY A 203 -1.47 -2.85 4.17
N GLU A 204 -2.15 -3.18 5.26
CA GLU A 204 -1.88 -4.38 6.07
C GLU A 204 -3.19 -5.09 6.45
N PHE A 205 -3.21 -6.41 6.27
CA PHE A 205 -4.24 -7.28 6.83
C PHE A 205 -3.83 -7.73 8.23
N HIS A 206 -4.54 -7.22 9.22
CA HIS A 206 -4.44 -7.68 10.60
C HIS A 206 -5.38 -8.86 10.80
N LEU A 207 -4.84 -10.04 11.05
CA LEU A 207 -5.60 -11.25 11.31
C LEU A 207 -5.58 -11.57 12.80
N ARG A 208 -6.75 -11.90 13.34
CA ARG A 208 -6.91 -12.34 14.73
C ARG A 208 -7.68 -13.64 14.79
N MET A 209 -7.09 -14.63 15.45
CA MET A 209 -7.73 -15.88 15.79
C MET A 209 -8.75 -15.64 16.91
N LYS A 210 -10.03 -15.83 16.60
CA LYS A 210 -11.12 -15.74 17.59
C LYS A 210 -11.53 -17.11 18.13
N GLY A 211 -11.43 -18.15 17.30
CA GLY A 211 -11.90 -19.50 17.60
C GLY A 211 -12.33 -20.23 16.33
N LEU A 212 -12.39 -21.56 16.43
CA LEU A 212 -13.05 -22.42 15.45
C LEU A 212 -14.54 -22.48 15.74
N ALA A 213 -15.37 -22.42 14.71
CA ALA A 213 -16.81 -22.59 14.80
C ALA A 213 -17.35 -23.25 13.51
N GLY A 214 -18.37 -24.10 13.64
CA GLY A 214 -19.18 -24.60 12.52
C GLY A 214 -18.55 -25.66 11.60
N PHE A 215 -17.24 -25.96 11.71
CA PHE A 215 -16.57 -26.90 10.80
C PHE A 215 -16.50 -28.34 11.32
N ALA A 216 -16.48 -28.55 12.63
CA ALA A 216 -16.44 -29.86 13.28
C ALA A 216 -17.01 -29.79 14.69
N ARG A 217 -17.42 -30.94 15.25
CA ARG A 217 -17.72 -31.03 16.68
C ARG A 217 -16.42 -30.80 17.45
N LEU A 218 -16.40 -29.76 18.28
CA LEU A 218 -15.27 -29.43 19.13
C LEU A 218 -15.47 -30.13 20.49
N CYS A 219 -14.70 -31.18 20.76
CA CYS A 219 -14.78 -31.91 22.01
C CYS A 219 -13.64 -31.49 22.96
N VAL A 220 -13.90 -31.62 24.26
CA VAL A 220 -12.87 -31.41 25.28
C VAL A 220 -11.65 -32.30 25.00
N GLY A 221 -10.47 -31.68 25.06
CA GLY A 221 -9.19 -32.33 24.80
C GLY A 221 -8.80 -32.42 23.33
N ASP A 222 -9.65 -31.97 22.40
CA ASP A 222 -9.29 -31.90 20.99
C ASP A 222 -8.21 -30.86 20.76
N GLN A 223 -7.30 -31.18 19.84
CA GLN A 223 -6.22 -30.32 19.43
C GLN A 223 -6.30 -30.06 17.93
N TYR A 224 -6.03 -28.83 17.53
CA TYR A 224 -6.08 -28.40 16.14
C TYR A 224 -4.81 -27.64 15.78
N GLU A 225 -4.41 -27.79 14.53
CA GLU A 225 -3.40 -27.00 13.87
C GLU A 225 -4.02 -26.26 12.70
N ILE A 226 -3.87 -24.93 12.69
CA ILE A 226 -4.33 -24.07 11.61
C ILE A 226 -3.09 -23.54 10.91
N CYS A 227 -3.08 -23.64 9.58
CA CYS A 227 -2.08 -23.05 8.71
C CYS A 227 -2.77 -22.10 7.74
N MET A 228 -2.44 -20.81 7.84
CA MET A 228 -2.81 -19.81 6.85
C MET A 228 -1.63 -19.55 5.93
N LYS A 229 -1.86 -19.48 4.62
CA LYS A 229 -0.86 -19.13 3.62
C LYS A 229 -1.43 -18.10 2.66
N TYR A 230 -0.68 -17.03 2.42
CA TYR A 230 -1.03 -15.98 1.48
C TYR A 230 0.21 -15.60 0.66
N GLY A 231 0.28 -16.11 -0.57
CA GLY A 231 1.50 -16.08 -1.37
C GLY A 231 2.67 -16.74 -0.63
N ARG A 232 3.69 -15.94 -0.31
CA ARG A 232 4.88 -16.38 0.46
C ARG A 232 4.73 -16.23 1.97
N GLN A 233 3.68 -15.57 2.42
CA GLN A 233 3.41 -15.34 3.84
C GLN A 233 2.72 -16.58 4.42
N ARG A 234 3.13 -16.99 5.61
CA ARG A 234 2.58 -18.15 6.30
C ARG A 234 2.42 -17.85 7.78
N TRP A 235 1.29 -18.25 8.33
CA TRP A 235 1.04 -18.24 9.76
C TRP A 235 0.54 -19.62 10.19
N LYS A 236 1.11 -20.14 11.26
CA LYS A 236 0.80 -21.45 11.80
C LYS A 236 0.53 -21.29 13.28
N LEU A 237 -0.61 -21.79 13.72
CA LEU A 237 -1.05 -21.75 15.11
C LEU A 237 -1.64 -23.09 15.51
N ARG A 238 -1.52 -23.42 16.79
CA ARG A 238 -2.09 -24.61 17.42
C ARG A 238 -3.00 -24.19 18.54
N GLY A 239 -4.10 -24.92 18.69
CA GLY A 239 -5.02 -24.70 19.78
C GLY A 239 -5.61 -25.97 20.33
N ARG A 240 -6.16 -25.86 21.53
CA ARG A 240 -6.82 -26.95 22.25
C ARG A 240 -8.17 -26.49 22.78
N ILE A 241 -9.09 -27.44 22.91
CA ILE A 241 -10.38 -27.24 23.57
C ILE A 241 -10.24 -27.70 25.02
N GLU A 242 -10.40 -26.77 25.96
CA GLU A 242 -10.30 -27.04 27.39
C GLU A 242 -11.59 -27.66 27.96
N GLY A 243 -11.52 -28.22 29.18
CA GLY A 243 -12.67 -28.83 29.86
C GLY A 243 -13.86 -27.89 30.08
N SER A 244 -13.60 -26.59 30.11
CA SER A 244 -14.62 -25.53 30.17
C SER A 244 -15.29 -25.24 28.81
N GLY A 245 -14.86 -25.88 27.72
CA GLY A 245 -15.24 -25.54 26.36
C GLY A 245 -14.50 -24.34 25.78
N LYS A 246 -13.63 -23.67 26.56
CA LYS A 246 -12.80 -22.56 26.10
C LYS A 246 -11.76 -23.06 25.09
N GLN A 247 -11.52 -22.28 24.05
CA GLN A 247 -10.46 -22.54 23.07
C GLN A 247 -9.22 -21.72 23.45
N VAL A 248 -8.07 -22.37 23.50
CA VAL A 248 -6.78 -21.72 23.79
C VAL A 248 -5.85 -21.92 22.60
N TRP A 249 -5.20 -20.85 22.16
CA TRP A 249 -4.33 -20.81 20.98
C TRP A 249 -2.93 -20.36 21.39
N ASP A 250 -1.89 -20.90 20.75
CA ASP A 250 -0.50 -20.51 20.98
C ASP A 250 -0.11 -19.15 20.35
N SER A 251 -0.86 -18.73 19.33
CA SER A 251 -0.72 -17.46 18.64
C SER A 251 -2.10 -16.91 18.29
N GLU A 252 -2.37 -15.66 18.66
CA GLU A 252 -3.67 -15.03 18.47
C GLU A 252 -3.72 -14.04 17.31
N GLU A 253 -2.60 -13.39 16.97
CA GLU A 253 -2.57 -12.31 15.99
C GLU A 253 -1.38 -12.44 15.04
N THR A 254 -1.60 -12.08 13.78
CA THR A 254 -0.54 -11.92 12.77
C THR A 254 -0.91 -10.78 11.82
N VAL A 255 0.08 -10.25 11.12
CA VAL A 255 -0.11 -9.29 10.04
C VAL A 255 0.34 -9.90 8.73
N PHE A 256 -0.47 -9.77 7.68
CA PHE A 256 -0.08 -10.05 6.31
C PHE A 256 -0.15 -8.79 5.47
N LEU A 257 0.76 -8.66 4.50
CA LEU A 257 0.64 -7.70 3.42
C LEU A 257 -0.38 -8.22 2.40
N PRO A 258 -1.37 -7.41 1.98
CA PRO A 258 -2.26 -7.77 0.89
C PRO A 258 -1.49 -8.00 -0.41
N LEU A 259 -1.92 -9.01 -1.16
CA LEU A 259 -1.36 -9.38 -2.44
C LEU A 259 -2.47 -9.38 -3.48
N LEU A 260 -2.22 -8.71 -4.61
CA LEU A 260 -3.20 -8.52 -5.67
C LEU A 260 -3.54 -9.87 -6.33
N THR A 261 -2.52 -10.65 -6.68
CA THR A 261 -2.63 -11.84 -7.53
C THR A 261 -2.75 -13.16 -6.75
N GLU A 262 -2.54 -13.13 -5.44
CA GLU A 262 -2.54 -14.33 -4.59
C GLU A 262 -3.88 -14.47 -3.84
N PHE A 263 -4.13 -15.66 -3.30
CA PHE A 263 -5.30 -15.95 -2.47
C PHE A 263 -4.89 -16.38 -1.07
N LEU A 264 -5.67 -15.97 -0.07
CA LEU A 264 -5.53 -16.47 1.29
C LEU A 264 -6.11 -17.88 1.36
N SER A 265 -5.26 -18.85 1.71
CA SER A 265 -5.64 -20.24 1.94
C SER A 265 -5.56 -20.54 3.43
N ILE A 266 -6.58 -21.22 3.97
CA ILE A 266 -6.65 -21.63 5.37
C ILE A 266 -6.84 -23.14 5.40
N LYS A 267 -5.92 -23.84 6.06
CA LYS A 267 -5.99 -25.28 6.30
C LYS A 267 -6.13 -25.54 7.79
N VAL A 268 -7.10 -26.37 8.16
CA VAL A 268 -7.31 -26.83 9.54
C VAL A 268 -7.03 -28.34 9.58
N MET A 269 -6.29 -28.80 10.58
CA MET A 269 -5.99 -30.21 10.79
C MET A 269 -6.26 -30.55 12.25
N SER A 270 -6.98 -31.64 12.52
CA SER A 270 -7.04 -32.22 13.85
C SER A 270 -5.72 -32.92 14.16
N LEU A 271 -5.23 -32.74 15.38
CA LEU A 271 -4.05 -33.43 15.86
C LEU A 271 -4.47 -34.63 16.71
N PRO A 272 -3.76 -35.76 16.62
CA PRO A 272 -3.99 -36.87 17.54
C PRO A 272 -3.70 -36.39 18.96
N ARG A 273 -4.52 -36.86 19.91
CA ARG A 273 -4.25 -36.62 21.33
C ARG A 273 -2.90 -37.26 21.65
N THR A 274 -1.94 -36.47 22.12
CA THR A 274 -0.70 -37.00 22.69
C THR A 274 -1.05 -37.76 23.96
N THR A 275 -1.33 -39.06 23.83
CA THR A 275 -1.39 -39.99 24.96
C THR A 275 0.03 -40.25 25.42
N GLY A 276 0.48 -39.58 26.49
CA GLY A 276 1.87 -39.72 26.93
C GLY A 276 2.30 -38.86 28.11
N GLN A 277 1.61 -38.99 29.24
CA GLN A 277 2.23 -38.99 30.57
C GLN A 277 1.25 -39.75 31.47
N HIS A 278 1.42 -41.07 31.50
CA HIS A 278 0.94 -41.88 32.61
C HIS A 278 1.81 -41.47 33.79
N ASP A 279 1.27 -40.68 34.72
CA ASP A 279 1.87 -40.55 36.03
C ASP A 279 1.96 -41.96 36.63
N PRO A 280 3.14 -42.42 37.08
CA PRO A 280 3.22 -43.67 37.80
C PRO A 280 2.46 -43.50 39.12
N VAL A 281 1.39 -44.28 39.29
CA VAL A 281 0.70 -44.42 40.57
C VAL A 281 1.72 -45.00 41.56
N PRO A 282 2.06 -44.30 42.66
CA PRO A 282 2.95 -44.85 43.66
C PRO A 282 2.24 -45.99 44.42
N PRO A 283 2.99 -47.00 44.90
CA PRO A 283 2.46 -48.16 45.61
C PRO A 283 1.83 -47.80 46.96
#